data_AF-A0A8C1YHS1-F1
#
_entry.id   AF-A0A8C1YHS1-F1
#
_cell.length_a   1.000
_cell.length_b   1.000
_cell.length_c   1.000
_cell.angle_alpha   90.00
_cell.angle_beta   90.00
_cell.angle_gamma   90.00
#
_symmetry.space_group_name_H-M   'P 1'
#
loop_
_entity.id
_entity.type
_entity.pdbx_description
1 polymer ?
#
loop_
_entity_poly.entity_id
_entity_poly.type
_entity_poly.pdbx_seq_one_letter_code
_entity_poly.pdbx_strand_id
1 'polypeptide(L)'
;MVLKLKFHEQKLLKEVDFINWEVDNNLHEVKKLRKYHIEKREDYTTKKSRNIRELAQKIWDFDEKDGFRAQSTALFLEKLYSVGLIPTKQKLSLTNEVSASAFCRRRLPTIMLKLRMAQNLKTAITFIEQGRLLHPKMKMLSLILSSSSEHN
;
A
#
# COMPACT_ATOMS: atom_id res chain seq x y z
N MET A 1 -29.68 5.39 -2.37
CA MET A 1 -30.32 4.57 -3.42
C MET A 1 -31.07 5.53 -4.32
N VAL A 2 -30.73 5.57 -5.61
CA VAL A 2 -31.46 6.37 -6.62
C VAL A 2 -32.28 5.38 -7.44
N LEU A 3 -33.56 5.70 -7.67
CA LEU A 3 -34.43 4.89 -8.53
C LEU A 3 -33.83 4.79 -9.93
N LYS A 4 -34.02 3.64 -10.58
CA LYS A 4 -33.52 3.43 -11.94
C LYS A 4 -34.26 4.36 -12.90
N LEU A 5 -33.53 5.33 -13.47
CA LEU A 5 -34.06 6.29 -14.43
C LEU A 5 -34.65 5.56 -15.65
N LYS A 6 -35.79 6.04 -16.15
CA LYS A 6 -36.41 5.56 -17.38
C LYS A 6 -35.56 5.97 -18.58
N PHE A 7 -35.76 5.31 -19.73
CA PHE A 7 -34.95 5.56 -20.94
C PHE A 7 -34.92 7.04 -21.37
N HIS A 8 -36.05 7.75 -21.29
CA HIS A 8 -36.12 9.17 -21.63
C HIS A 8 -35.39 10.06 -20.62
N GLU A 9 -35.43 9.70 -19.33
CA GLU A 9 -34.72 10.40 -18.26
C GLU A 9 -33.21 10.19 -18.37
N GLN A 10 -32.75 8.96 -18.68
CA GLN A 10 -31.34 8.68 -18.95
C GLN A 10 -30.82 9.40 -20.19
N LYS A 11 -31.67 9.60 -21.21
CA LYS A 11 -31.29 10.34 -22.42
C LYS A 11 -31.06 11.82 -22.13
N LEU A 12 -31.79 12.38 -21.16
CA LEU A 12 -31.62 13.77 -20.68
C LEU A 12 -30.46 13.91 -19.70
N LEU A 13 -30.26 12.93 -18.81
CA LEU A 13 -29.27 12.93 -17.74
C LEU A 13 -28.06 12.04 -18.08
N LYS A 14 -27.41 12.29 -19.22
CA LYS A 14 -26.26 11.49 -19.67
C LYS A 14 -24.96 11.81 -18.93
N GLU A 15 -24.79 13.06 -18.49
CA GLU A 15 -23.57 13.54 -17.82
C GLU A 15 -23.70 13.50 -16.28
N VAL A 16 -24.90 13.23 -15.76
CA VAL A 16 -25.19 13.33 -14.32
C VAL A 16 -25.09 11.94 -13.68
N ASP A 17 -23.89 11.62 -13.19
CA ASP A 17 -23.65 10.46 -12.33
C ASP A 17 -23.52 10.89 -10.86
N PHE A 18 -24.58 10.69 -10.07
CA PHE A 18 -24.60 11.06 -8.64
C PHE A 18 -23.60 10.29 -7.76
N ILE A 19 -23.05 9.19 -8.27
CA ILE A 19 -22.18 8.27 -7.51
C ILE A 19 -20.72 8.38 -7.96
N ASN A 20 -20.49 8.68 -9.23
CA ASN A 20 -19.17 8.66 -9.84
C ASN A 20 -18.90 10.03 -10.47
N TRP A 21 -18.30 10.93 -9.70
CA TRP A 21 -17.80 12.19 -10.22
C TRP A 21 -16.40 11.98 -10.80
N GLU A 22 -16.08 12.55 -11.96
CA GLU A 22 -14.80 12.32 -12.65
C GLU A 22 -13.57 12.71 -11.80
N VAL A 23 -13.74 13.71 -10.93
CA VAL A 23 -12.70 14.19 -10.01
C VAL A 23 -12.45 13.21 -8.85
N ASP A 24 -13.44 12.37 -8.55
CA ASP A 24 -13.40 11.47 -7.41
C ASP A 24 -12.88 10.08 -7.80
N ASN A 25 -11.60 9.82 -7.51
CA ASN A 25 -11.03 8.45 -7.54
C ASN A 25 -11.53 7.57 -6.35
N ASN A 26 -12.71 7.89 -5.83
CA ASN A 26 -13.26 7.38 -4.58
C ASN A 26 -13.63 5.90 -4.67
N LEU A 27 -14.18 5.45 -5.81
CA LEU A 27 -14.55 4.05 -6.01
C LEU A 27 -13.34 3.10 -5.97
N HIS A 28 -12.20 3.50 -6.54
CA HIS A 28 -10.98 2.69 -6.52
C HIS A 28 -10.40 2.55 -5.12
N GLU A 29 -10.39 3.66 -4.38
CA GLU A 29 -9.96 3.70 -3.00
C GLU A 29 -10.85 2.83 -2.11
N VAL A 30 -12.18 3.00 -2.19
CA VAL A 30 -13.15 2.20 -1.42
C VAL A 30 -13.02 0.71 -1.73
N LYS A 31 -12.82 0.33 -3.00
CA LYS A 31 -12.55 -1.06 -3.38
C LYS A 31 -11.31 -1.62 -2.67
N LYS A 32 -10.23 -0.83 -2.57
CA LYS A 32 -8.99 -1.25 -1.91
C LYS A 32 -9.12 -1.26 -0.37
N LEU A 33 -9.79 -0.28 0.21
CA LEU A 33 -10.10 -0.25 1.64
C LEU A 33 -10.88 -1.49 2.06
N ARG A 34 -11.93 -1.85 1.30
CA ARG A 34 -12.71 -3.08 1.53
C ARG A 34 -11.87 -4.33 1.36
N LYS A 35 -11.02 -4.38 0.32
CA LYS A 35 -10.17 -5.54 0.02
C LYS A 35 -9.18 -5.85 1.15
N TYR A 36 -8.60 -4.83 1.79
CA TYR A 36 -7.61 -5.00 2.87
C TYR A 36 -8.18 -4.75 4.27
N HIS A 37 -9.50 -4.57 4.39
CA HIS A 37 -10.20 -4.27 5.64
C HIS A 37 -9.56 -3.13 6.43
N ILE A 38 -9.36 -2.00 5.76
CA ILE A 38 -8.80 -0.79 6.37
C ILE A 38 -9.96 0.09 6.85
N GLU A 39 -9.99 0.40 8.13
CA GLU A 39 -11.07 1.19 8.75
C GLU A 39 -10.88 2.69 8.51
N LYS A 40 -9.67 3.20 8.78
CA LYS A 40 -9.35 4.61 8.62
C LYS A 40 -8.86 4.90 7.21
N ARG A 41 -9.46 5.89 6.56
CA ARG A 41 -9.04 6.34 5.22
C ARG A 41 -7.60 6.89 5.21
N GLU A 42 -7.19 7.51 6.31
CA GLU A 42 -5.83 8.04 6.51
C GLU A 42 -4.74 6.96 6.42
N ASP A 43 -5.05 5.74 6.89
CA ASP A 43 -4.13 4.61 6.87
C ASP A 43 -3.88 4.09 5.45
N TYR A 44 -4.82 4.35 4.52
CA TYR A 44 -4.61 4.15 3.09
C TYR A 44 -3.84 5.34 2.51
N THR A 45 -2.65 5.59 3.06
CA THR A 45 -1.88 6.79 2.74
C THR A 45 -1.19 6.64 1.37
N THR A 46 -1.83 7.18 0.33
CA THR A 46 -1.25 7.33 -1.02
C THR A 46 0.04 8.16 -0.99
N LYS A 47 0.14 9.10 -0.03
CA LYS A 47 1.29 9.99 0.17
C LYS A 47 2.62 9.25 0.29
N LYS A 48 2.68 8.17 1.09
CA LYS A 48 3.94 7.40 1.30
C LYS A 48 4.46 6.80 -0.02
N SER A 49 3.56 6.22 -0.81
CA SER A 49 3.91 5.65 -2.13
C SER A 49 4.31 6.72 -3.14
N ARG A 50 3.79 7.94 -3.01
CA ARG A 50 4.13 9.07 -3.87
C ARG A 50 5.52 9.61 -3.52
N ASN A 51 5.80 9.82 -2.24
CA ASN A 51 7.11 10.29 -1.77
C ASN A 51 8.25 9.35 -2.21
N ILE A 52 8.03 8.02 -2.19
CA ILE A 52 9.02 7.05 -2.69
C ILE A 52 9.29 7.25 -4.19
N ARG A 53 8.25 7.49 -4.99
CA ARG A 53 8.39 7.71 -6.43
C ARG A 53 9.07 9.04 -6.73
N GLU A 54 8.71 10.10 -6.00
CA GLU A 54 9.35 11.41 -6.10
C GLU A 54 10.82 11.35 -5.69
N LEU A 55 11.16 10.60 -4.63
CA LEU A 55 12.56 10.36 -4.26
C LEU A 55 13.31 9.58 -5.33
N ALA A 56 12.69 8.56 -5.93
CA ALA A 56 13.30 7.82 -7.02
C ALA A 56 13.56 8.70 -8.25
N GLN A 57 12.62 9.59 -8.59
CA GLN A 57 12.80 10.59 -9.66
C GLN A 57 13.95 11.54 -9.34
N LYS A 58 13.99 12.09 -8.12
CA LYS A 58 15.11 12.95 -7.69
C LYS A 58 16.45 12.23 -7.78
N ILE A 59 16.52 10.94 -7.42
CA ILE A 59 17.74 10.13 -7.55
C ILE A 59 18.13 9.97 -9.04
N TRP A 60 17.14 9.83 -9.92
CA TRP A 60 17.35 9.70 -11.36
C TRP A 60 17.82 11.00 -12.01
N ASP A 61 17.38 12.15 -11.50
CA ASP A 61 17.74 13.48 -12.01
C ASP A 61 19.20 13.88 -11.71
N PHE A 62 19.90 13.20 -10.78
CA PHE A 62 21.33 13.45 -10.53
C PHE A 62 22.23 12.97 -11.67
N ASP A 63 23.42 13.56 -11.82
CA ASP A 63 24.38 13.14 -12.83
C ASP A 63 24.89 11.71 -12.56
N GLU A 64 25.16 10.94 -13.62
CA GLU A 64 25.62 9.55 -13.53
C GLU A 64 27.06 9.44 -13.03
N LYS A 65 27.83 10.52 -13.12
CA LYS A 65 29.24 10.58 -12.68
C LYS A 65 29.39 10.77 -11.18
N ASP A 66 28.35 11.21 -10.49
CA ASP A 66 28.37 11.40 -9.05
C ASP A 66 28.27 10.06 -8.33
N GLY A 67 29.33 9.68 -7.59
CA GLY A 67 29.33 8.47 -6.74
C GLY A 67 28.17 8.43 -5.72
N PHE A 68 27.63 9.61 -5.40
CA PHE A 68 26.44 9.77 -4.55
C PHE A 68 25.19 9.09 -5.15
N ARG A 69 25.00 9.12 -6.47
CA ARG A 69 23.85 8.48 -7.13
C ARG A 69 23.90 6.97 -6.96
N ALA A 70 25.07 6.36 -7.15
CA ALA A 70 25.26 4.92 -6.97
C ALA A 70 25.02 4.48 -5.52
N GLN A 71 25.60 5.21 -4.55
CA GLN A 71 25.42 4.92 -3.13
C GLN A 71 23.95 5.08 -2.68
N SER A 72 23.32 6.19 -3.08
CA SER A 72 21.92 6.48 -2.73
C SER A 72 20.97 5.47 -3.34
N THR A 73 21.21 5.07 -4.59
CA THR A 73 20.42 4.03 -5.27
C THR A 73 20.52 2.69 -4.55
N ALA A 74 21.72 2.27 -4.17
CA ALA A 74 21.94 1.01 -3.46
C ALA A 74 21.24 1.00 -2.10
N LEU A 75 21.42 2.06 -1.29
CA LEU A 75 20.81 2.20 0.02
C LEU A 75 19.28 2.29 -0.05
N PHE A 76 18.75 2.99 -1.06
CA PHE A 76 17.32 3.10 -1.27
C PHE A 76 16.69 1.75 -1.65
N LEU A 77 17.29 1.03 -2.60
CA LEU A 77 16.81 -0.28 -3.02
C LEU A 77 16.92 -1.31 -1.90
N GLU A 78 17.97 -1.24 -1.07
CA GLU A 78 18.11 -2.10 0.10
C GLU A 78 16.99 -1.89 1.10
N LYS A 79 16.69 -0.63 1.47
CA LYS A 79 15.59 -0.30 2.38
C LYS A 79 14.23 -0.72 1.83
N LEU A 80 13.97 -0.51 0.54
CA LEU A 80 12.70 -0.91 -0.07
C LEU A 80 12.54 -2.44 -0.13
N TYR A 81 13.64 -3.15 -0.31
CA TYR A 81 13.65 -4.61 -0.28
C TYR A 81 13.48 -5.17 1.14
N SER A 82 14.14 -4.59 2.15
CA SER A 82 14.00 -5.04 3.54
C SER A 82 12.57 -4.87 4.07
N VAL A 83 11.90 -3.77 3.70
CA VAL A 83 10.47 -3.57 3.96
C VAL A 83 9.59 -4.49 3.08
N GLY A 84 10.14 -5.01 1.98
CA GLY A 84 9.45 -5.91 1.06
C GLY A 84 8.52 -5.20 0.08
N LEU A 85 8.70 -3.91 -0.18
CA LEU A 85 7.90 -3.22 -1.20
C LEU A 85 8.27 -3.68 -2.61
N ILE A 86 9.52 -4.08 -2.81
CA ILE A 86 10.08 -4.53 -4.10
C ILE A 86 10.57 -5.98 -3.95
N PRO A 87 10.35 -6.84 -4.97
CA PRO A 87 10.81 -8.24 -4.93
C PRO A 87 12.30 -8.43 -5.23
N THR A 88 12.98 -7.47 -5.89
CA THR A 88 14.39 -7.59 -6.33
C THR A 88 15.11 -6.24 -6.24
N LYS A 89 16.40 -6.25 -5.88
CA LYS A 89 17.24 -5.04 -5.71
C LYS A 89 17.90 -4.52 -7.01
N GLN A 90 17.56 -5.06 -8.18
CA GLN A 90 18.37 -4.84 -9.39
C GLN A 90 18.04 -3.56 -10.16
N LYS A 91 16.79 -3.09 -10.13
CA LYS A 91 16.31 -2.03 -11.02
C LYS A 91 15.61 -0.94 -10.22
N LEU A 92 16.07 0.31 -10.38
CA LEU A 92 15.39 1.48 -9.83
C LEU A 92 14.01 1.67 -10.47
N SER A 93 13.80 1.27 -11.72
CA SER A 93 12.50 1.38 -12.40
C SER A 93 11.33 0.74 -11.63
N LEU A 94 11.60 -0.31 -10.84
CA LEU A 94 10.59 -0.99 -10.02
C LEU A 94 10.00 -0.10 -8.92
N THR A 95 10.70 0.96 -8.52
CA THR A 95 10.20 1.91 -7.51
C THR A 95 9.01 2.70 -8.02
N ASN A 96 8.89 2.90 -9.33
CA ASN A 96 7.78 3.61 -9.97
C ASN A 96 6.46 2.83 -9.91
N GLU A 97 6.53 1.50 -9.79
CA GLU A 97 5.37 0.62 -9.67
C GLU A 97 4.88 0.49 -8.23
N VAL A 98 5.61 1.04 -7.25
CA VAL A 98 5.25 0.97 -5.83
C VAL A 98 3.96 1.77 -5.59
N SER A 99 2.87 1.04 -5.38
CA SER A 99 1.56 1.60 -5.07
C SER A 99 1.20 1.46 -3.59
N ALA A 100 0.21 2.21 -3.12
CA ALA A 100 -0.36 2.06 -1.77
C ALA A 100 -0.80 0.61 -1.45
N SER A 101 -1.18 -0.17 -2.48
CA SER A 101 -1.54 -1.59 -2.31
C SER A 101 -0.36 -2.46 -1.87
N ALA A 102 0.87 -2.11 -2.26
CA ALA A 102 2.07 -2.85 -1.87
C ALA A 102 2.26 -2.80 -0.34
N PHE A 103 2.03 -1.63 0.26
CA PHE A 103 2.02 -1.45 1.71
C PHE A 103 0.92 -2.27 2.38
N CYS A 104 -0.29 -2.27 1.82
CA CYS A 104 -1.41 -3.01 2.38
C CYS A 104 -1.17 -4.53 2.42
N ARG A 105 -0.41 -5.06 1.45
CA ARG A 105 0.00 -6.48 1.42
C ARG A 105 1.02 -6.84 2.50
N ARG A 106 1.79 -5.87 2.99
CA ARG A 106 2.79 -6.04 4.03
C ARG A 106 2.25 -5.85 5.45
N ARG A 107 0.97 -5.52 5.60
CA ARG A 107 0.32 -5.47 6.91
C ARG A 107 0.20 -6.88 7.51
N LEU A 108 0.32 -6.95 8.83
CA LEU A 108 0.26 -8.19 9.59
C LEU A 108 -0.96 -9.07 9.25
N PRO A 109 -2.20 -8.55 9.19
CA PRO A 109 -3.37 -9.38 8.85
C PRO A 109 -3.26 -10.03 7.46
N THR A 110 -2.69 -9.31 6.49
CA THR A 110 -2.52 -9.82 5.12
C THR A 110 -1.42 -10.87 5.03
N ILE A 111 -0.33 -10.68 5.78
CA ILE A 111 0.77 -11.66 5.86
C ILE A 111 0.28 -12.96 6.50
N MET A 112 -0.53 -12.86 7.55
CA MET A 112 -1.12 -14.02 8.22
C MET A 112 -1.95 -14.91 7.30
N LEU A 113 -2.75 -14.30 6.42
CA LEU A 113 -3.49 -15.04 5.39
C LEU A 113 -2.56 -15.75 4.41
N LYS A 114 -1.47 -15.07 4.01
CA LYS A 114 -0.48 -15.66 3.10
C LYS A 114 0.21 -16.87 3.75
N LEU A 115 0.48 -16.80 5.05
CA LEU A 115 1.03 -17.90 5.85
C LEU A 115 -0.01 -18.93 6.30
N ARG A 116 -1.27 -18.80 5.86
CA ARG A 116 -2.39 -19.70 6.23
C ARG A 116 -2.67 -19.81 7.73
N MET A 117 -2.28 -18.79 8.52
CA MET A 117 -2.55 -18.72 9.96
C MET A 117 -3.99 -18.30 10.28
N ALA A 118 -4.66 -17.65 9.32
CA ALA A 118 -6.06 -17.26 9.42
C ALA A 118 -6.75 -17.49 8.08
N GLN A 119 -8.03 -17.85 8.11
CA GLN A 119 -8.79 -18.15 6.89
C GLN A 119 -9.35 -16.88 6.22
N ASN A 120 -9.68 -15.87 7.03
CA ASN A 120 -10.25 -14.60 6.56
C ASN A 120 -9.48 -13.38 7.11
N LEU A 121 -9.57 -12.23 6.42
CA LEU A 121 -8.97 -10.97 6.88
C LEU A 121 -9.59 -10.51 8.20
N LYS A 122 -10.91 -10.58 8.32
CA LYS A 122 -11.63 -10.21 9.56
C LYS A 122 -11.16 -11.04 10.74
N THR A 123 -11.06 -12.36 10.58
CA THR A 123 -10.58 -13.25 11.65
C THR A 123 -9.14 -12.94 12.03
N ALA A 124 -8.29 -12.64 11.05
CA ALA A 124 -6.90 -12.24 11.32
C ALA A 124 -6.84 -10.96 12.17
N ILE A 125 -7.67 -9.96 11.86
CA ILE A 125 -7.75 -8.70 12.62
C ILE A 125 -8.26 -8.96 14.04
N THR A 126 -9.35 -9.73 14.20
CA THR A 126 -9.87 -10.05 15.53
C THR A 126 -8.87 -10.80 16.39
N PHE A 127 -8.06 -11.67 15.78
CA PHE A 127 -7.02 -12.39 16.53
C PHE A 127 -5.85 -11.48 16.95
N ILE A 128 -5.54 -10.46 16.15
CA ILE A 128 -4.55 -9.44 16.49
C ILE A 128 -5.09 -8.55 17.61
N GLU A 129 -6.34 -8.11 17.54
CA GLU A 129 -7.01 -7.29 18.57
C GLU A 129 -7.13 -8.03 19.90
N GLN A 130 -7.47 -9.32 19.87
CA GLN A 130 -7.55 -10.17 21.06
C GLN A 130 -6.17 -10.53 21.65
N GLY A 131 -5.07 -10.16 20.97
CA GLY A 131 -3.70 -10.44 21.41
C GLY A 131 -3.30 -11.93 21.37
N ARG A 132 -4.16 -12.82 20.87
CA ARG A 132 -3.99 -14.29 20.89
C ARG A 132 -2.86 -14.80 19.99
N LEU A 133 -2.41 -13.98 19.04
CA LEU A 133 -1.37 -14.33 18.07
C LEU A 133 0.01 -13.77 18.39
N LEU A 134 0.15 -13.02 19.48
CA LEU A 134 1.43 -12.43 19.84
C LEU A 134 2.27 -13.44 20.61
N HIS A 135 2.70 -14.50 19.92
CA HIS A 135 3.98 -15.10 20.26
C HIS A 135 5.01 -13.94 20.23
N PRO A 136 5.92 -13.80 21.22
CA PRO A 136 6.76 -12.60 21.39
C PRO A 136 7.50 -12.14 20.11
N LYS A 137 7.86 -13.09 19.22
CA LYS A 137 8.47 -12.83 17.90
C LYS A 137 7.58 -12.01 16.94
N MET A 138 6.25 -12.02 17.08
CA MET A 138 5.32 -11.30 16.19
C MET A 138 4.95 -9.90 16.67
N LYS A 139 5.23 -9.53 17.93
CA LYS A 139 5.21 -8.11 18.38
C LYS A 139 6.17 -7.26 17.55
N MET A 140 7.25 -7.87 17.07
CA MET A 140 8.25 -7.22 16.21
C MET A 140 7.72 -6.92 14.80
N LEU A 141 6.76 -7.71 14.28
CA LEU A 141 6.21 -7.53 12.93
C LEU A 141 5.25 -6.34 12.80
N SER A 142 4.53 -5.96 13.87
CA SER A 142 3.87 -4.64 13.91
C SER A 142 4.88 -3.49 13.99
N LEU A 143 6.10 -3.78 14.46
CA LEU A 143 7.24 -2.88 14.64
C LEU A 143 8.18 -2.79 13.43
N ILE A 144 7.96 -3.57 12.36
CA ILE A 144 8.71 -3.44 11.07
C ILE A 144 8.46 -2.07 10.41
N LEU A 145 7.52 -1.27 10.94
CA LEU A 145 7.35 0.13 10.57
C LEU A 145 8.23 1.13 11.35
N SER A 146 9.09 0.70 12.28
CA SER A 146 9.94 1.65 13.03
C SER A 146 11.35 1.22 13.44
N SER A 147 11.73 -0.06 13.42
CA SER A 147 13.06 -0.41 13.96
C SER A 147 13.76 -1.51 13.17
N SER A 148 14.81 -1.11 12.45
CA SER A 148 16.03 -1.90 12.38
C SER A 148 16.49 -2.21 13.80
N SER A 149 16.02 -3.29 14.41
CA SER A 149 16.59 -3.82 15.64
C SER A 149 16.12 -5.26 15.83
N GLU A 150 16.85 -6.19 15.25
CA GLU A 150 17.38 -7.33 15.99
C GLU A 150 18.57 -7.88 15.18
N HIS A 151 19.75 -7.78 15.79
CA HIS A 151 21.08 -7.98 15.23
C HIS A 151 21.36 -9.45 14.87
N ASN A 152 21.91 -9.69 13.67
CA ASN A 152 23.23 -10.29 13.39
C ASN A 152 23.38 -10.53 11.88
#